data_AF-A0A252CBU9-F1
#
_entry.id   AF-A0A252CBU9-F1
#
_cell.length_a   1.000
_cell.length_b   1.000
_cell.length_c   1.000
_cell.angle_alpha   90.00
_cell.angle_beta   90.00
_cell.angle_gamma   90.00
#
_symmetry.space_group_name_H-M   'P 1'
#
loop_
_entity.id
_entity.type
_entity.pdbx_description
1 polymer ?
#
loop_
_entity_poly.entity_id
_entity_poly.type
_entity_poly.pdbx_seq_one_letter_code
_entity_poly.pdbx_strand_id
1 'polypeptide(L)'
;MKEIIVVLAISTKKEKGWLKVATLRDSWGDLGMHFDKLKFGNIFVAPGLYDVELANNAGFGQNPQYEVLQARKIGTFEELIEITKNK
;
A
#
# COMPACT_ATOMS: atom_id res chain seq x y z
N MET A 1 4.71 2.83 11.85
CA MET A 1 5.12 1.42 11.62
C MET A 1 5.70 1.32 10.23
N LYS A 2 6.93 0.81 10.07
CA LYS A 2 7.55 0.62 8.74
C LYS A 2 7.31 -0.80 8.26
N GLU A 3 6.88 -0.96 7.02
CA GLU A 3 6.60 -2.27 6.44
C GLU A 3 6.75 -2.27 4.92
N ILE A 4 7.16 -3.41 4.36
CA ILE A 4 7.06 -3.68 2.93
C ILE A 4 5.72 -4.36 2.68
N ILE A 5 4.93 -3.77 1.78
CA ILE A 5 3.60 -4.24 1.42
C ILE A 5 3.50 -4.54 -0.06
N VAL A 6 2.57 -5.42 -0.41
CA VAL A 6 2.11 -5.62 -1.77
C VAL A 6 0.86 -4.77 -1.98
N VAL A 7 0.90 -3.81 -2.89
CA VAL A 7 -0.28 -3.08 -3.35
C VAL A 7 -0.93 -3.87 -4.48
N LEU A 8 -2.19 -4.25 -4.30
CA LEU A 8 -2.97 -5.08 -5.22
C LEU A 8 -3.94 -4.24 -6.07
N ALA A 9 -4.53 -3.21 -5.48
CA ALA A 9 -5.42 -2.29 -6.17
C ALA A 9 -5.33 -0.89 -5.59
N ILE A 10 -5.62 0.10 -6.43
CA ILE A 10 -5.52 1.52 -6.10
C ILE A 10 -6.83 2.18 -6.49
N SER A 11 -7.40 2.98 -5.59
CA SER A 11 -8.59 3.78 -5.84
C SER A 11 -8.35 5.23 -5.46
N THR A 12 -8.62 6.14 -6.38
CA THR A 12 -8.49 7.60 -6.18
C THR A 12 -9.84 8.32 -6.22
N LYS A 13 -10.95 7.56 -6.21
CA LYS A 13 -12.32 8.06 -6.39
C LYS A 13 -12.82 8.95 -5.25
N LYS A 14 -12.36 8.72 -4.02
CA LYS A 14 -12.78 9.48 -2.82
C LYS A 14 -11.80 10.61 -2.53
N GLU A 15 -12.09 11.41 -1.49
CA GLU A 15 -11.22 12.51 -1.05
C GLU A 15 -9.80 12.01 -0.77
N LYS A 16 -9.65 10.98 0.07
CA LYS A 16 -8.41 10.23 0.23
C LYS A 16 -8.30 9.12 -0.81
N GLY A 17 -7.06 8.83 -1.20
CA GLY A 17 -6.74 7.62 -1.95
C GLY A 17 -6.89 6.40 -1.05
N TRP A 18 -7.13 5.24 -1.66
CA TRP A 18 -7.24 3.97 -0.96
C TRP A 18 -6.47 2.87 -1.69
N LEU A 19 -5.81 2.01 -0.93
CA LEU A 19 -5.05 0.87 -1.42
C LEU A 19 -5.66 -0.41 -0.87
N LYS A 20 -5.86 -1.40 -1.74
CA LYS A 20 -5.99 -2.82 -1.33
C LYS A 20 -4.59 -3.39 -1.25
N VAL A 21 -4.25 -4.03 -0.15
CA VAL A 21 -2.88 -4.46 0.11
C VAL A 21 -2.83 -5.88 0.69
N ALA A 22 -1.69 -6.53 0.51
CA ALA A 22 -1.30 -7.72 1.25
C ALA A 22 0.00 -7.47 2.00
N THR A 23 0.09 -8.03 3.22
CA THR A 23 1.27 -7.98 4.08
C THR A 23 2.06 -9.28 3.97
N LEU A 24 3.34 -9.24 4.36
CA LEU A 24 4.16 -10.47 4.49
C LEU A 24 3.74 -11.35 5.68
N ARG A 25 2.94 -10.82 6.60
CA ARG A 25 2.34 -11.56 7.71
C ARG A 25 0.98 -12.07 7.31
N ASP A 26 0.56 -13.17 7.92
CA ASP A 26 -0.78 -13.74 7.73
C ASP A 26 -1.85 -12.66 7.97
N SER A 27 -2.64 -12.37 6.92
CA SER A 27 -3.78 -11.47 6.97
C SER A 27 -4.99 -12.22 6.43
N TRP A 28 -5.92 -12.58 7.31
CA TRP A 28 -7.11 -13.37 6.98
C TRP A 28 -8.27 -12.52 6.42
N GLY A 29 -8.03 -11.26 6.04
CA GLY A 29 -9.08 -10.35 5.54
C GLY A 29 -8.57 -9.23 4.63
N ASP A 30 -9.53 -8.45 4.11
CA ASP A 30 -9.27 -7.29 3.26
C ASP A 30 -8.57 -6.19 4.06
N LEU A 31 -7.24 -6.08 3.89
CA LEU A 31 -6.46 -4.99 4.45
C LEU A 31 -6.52 -3.78 3.51
N GLY A 32 -6.90 -2.64 4.06
CA GLY A 32 -6.99 -1.38 3.34
C GLY A 32 -6.13 -0.30 3.98
N MET A 33 -5.56 0.58 3.16
CA MET A 33 -4.78 1.73 3.62
C MET A 33 -5.24 2.99 2.89
N HIS A 34 -5.38 4.10 3.61
CA HIS A 34 -5.64 5.41 3.03
C HIS A 34 -4.34 6.17 2.78
N PHE A 35 -4.35 7.06 1.78
CA PHE A 35 -3.25 7.95 1.49
C PHE A 35 -3.70 9.32 1.00
N ASP A 36 -2.86 10.33 1.23
CA ASP A 36 -3.00 11.67 0.66
C ASP A 36 -2.62 11.63 -0.84
N LYS A 37 -3.60 11.93 -1.71
CA LYS A 37 -3.43 11.88 -3.16
C LYS A 37 -2.46 12.95 -3.68
N LEU A 38 -2.36 14.10 -3.02
CA LEU A 38 -1.46 15.18 -3.43
C LEU A 38 -0.01 14.78 -3.16
N LYS A 39 0.23 14.05 -2.07
CA LYS A 39 1.58 13.60 -1.70
C LYS A 39 2.01 12.33 -2.43
N PHE A 40 1.11 11.36 -2.55
CA PHE A 40 1.48 10.01 -2.99
C PHE A 40 0.82 9.56 -4.29
N GLY A 41 0.03 10.41 -4.96
CA GLY A 41 -0.64 10.06 -6.21
C GLY A 41 0.32 9.67 -7.34
N ASN A 42 1.52 10.23 -7.36
CA ASN A 42 2.57 9.87 -8.33
C ASN A 42 3.39 8.63 -7.91
N ILE A 43 3.26 8.18 -6.66
CA ILE A 43 3.95 6.99 -6.15
C ILE A 43 3.05 5.77 -6.36
N PHE A 44 1.79 5.85 -5.93
CA PHE A 44 0.81 4.77 -6.08
C PHE A 44 0.11 4.87 -7.43
N VAL A 45 0.81 4.46 -8.49
CA VAL A 45 0.31 4.47 -9.87
C VAL A 45 0.02 3.08 -10.43
N ALA A 46 0.60 2.03 -9.85
CA ALA A 46 0.42 0.65 -10.30
C ALA A 46 0.55 -0.37 -9.14
N PRO A 47 -0.09 -1.55 -9.24
CA PRO A 47 0.15 -2.65 -8.30
C PRO A 47 1.63 -3.08 -8.26
N GLY A 48 2.11 -3.48 -7.09
CA GLY A 48 3.52 -3.83 -6.89
C GLY A 48 3.98 -3.82 -5.43
N LEU A 49 5.29 -3.79 -5.22
CA LEU A 49 5.92 -3.73 -3.91
C LEU A 49 6.26 -2.29 -3.52
N TYR A 50 5.89 -1.93 -2.29
CA TYR A 50 6.10 -0.59 -1.74
C TYR A 50 6.64 -0.67 -0.32
N ASP A 51 7.61 0.19 -0.02
CA ASP A 51 8.14 0.44 1.31
C ASP A 51 7.37 1.61 1.91
N VAL A 52 6.63 1.38 3.00
CA VAL A 52 5.71 2.36 3.57
C VAL A 52 5.93 2.56 5.06
N GLU A 53 5.64 3.78 5.51
CA GLU A 53 5.42 4.08 6.91
C GLU A 53 3.95 4.37 7.15
N LEU A 54 3.37 3.72 8.17
CA LEU A 54 1.95 3.73 8.45
C LEU A 54 1.64 4.22 9.87
N ALA A 55 0.52 4.93 10.01
CA ALA A 55 -0.17 5.14 11.28
C ALA A 55 -1.47 4.33 11.31
N ASN A 56 -1.79 3.69 12.43
CA ASN A 56 -3.13 3.18 12.68
C ASN A 56 -3.90 4.21 13.50
N ASN A 57 -4.88 4.88 12.88
CA ASN A 57 -5.68 5.92 13.50
C ASN A 57 -6.97 5.39 14.15
N ALA A 58 -7.12 4.07 14.24
CA ALA A 58 -8.29 3.46 14.89
C ALA A 58 -8.33 3.76 16.38
N GLY A 59 -9.51 4.11 16.89
CA GLY A 59 -9.77 4.19 18.32
C GLY A 59 -9.76 2.80 18.98
N PHE A 60 -9.72 2.77 20.32
CA PHE A 60 -9.82 1.52 21.07
C PHE A 60 -11.12 0.77 20.72
N GLY A 61 -11.00 -0.52 20.39
CA GLY A 61 -12.13 -1.38 19.99
C GLY A 61 -12.63 -1.19 18.55
N GLN A 62 -12.00 -0.32 17.75
CA GLN A 62 -12.33 -0.13 16.34
C GLN A 62 -11.46 -0.97 15.41
N ASN A 63 -11.96 -1.23 14.20
CA ASN A 63 -11.17 -1.83 13.14
C ASN A 63 -9.97 -0.92 12.78
N PRO A 64 -8.81 -1.49 12.42
CA PRO A 64 -7.65 -0.73 12.01
C PRO A 64 -7.96 0.28 10.89
N GLN A 65 -7.42 1.48 11.03
CA GLN A 65 -7.54 2.57 10.06
C GLN A 65 -6.14 3.03 9.68
N TYR A 66 -5.52 2.31 8.74
CA TYR A 66 -4.16 2.60 8.32
C TYR A 66 -4.12 3.82 7.39
N GLU A 67 -3.20 4.74 7.69
CA GLU A 67 -2.88 5.90 6.87
C GLU A 67 -1.38 5.88 6.51
N VAL A 68 -1.08 6.12 5.24
CA VAL A 68 0.30 6.22 4.73
C VAL A 68 0.91 7.56 5.12
N LEU A 69 2.02 7.51 5.87
CA LEU A 69 2.82 8.66 6.27
C LEU A 69 4.01 8.90 5.35
N GLN A 70 4.62 7.82 4.85
CA GLN A 70 5.70 7.83 3.87
C GLN A 70 5.55 6.64 2.93
N ALA A 71 6.00 6.79 1.68
CA ALA A 71 5.95 5.72 0.70
C ALA A 71 7.10 5.84 -0.30
N ARG A 72 7.64 4.69 -0.69
CA ARG A 72 8.61 4.55 -1.77
C ARG A 72 8.28 3.31 -2.60
N LYS A 73 8.18 3.47 -3.92
CA LYS A 73 8.02 2.34 -4.85
C LYS A 73 9.31 1.50 -4.84
N ILE A 74 9.17 0.20 -4.59
CA ILE A 74 10.26 -0.77 -4.78
C ILE A 74 10.23 -1.27 -6.22
N GLY A 75 9.05 -1.68 -6.70
CA GLY A 75 8.85 -2.07 -8.09
C GLY A 75 7.39 -2.43 -8.38
N THR A 76 6.92 -2.17 -9.61
CA THR A 76 5.62 -2.65 -10.09
C THR A 76 5.66 -4.15 -10.34
N PHE A 77 4.49 -4.82 -10.44
CA PHE A 77 4.50 -6.24 -10.81
C PHE A 77 5.17 -6.53 -12.14
N GLU A 78 5.04 -5.64 -13.13
CA GLU A 78 5.73 -5.76 -14.41
C GLU A 78 7.25 -5.73 -14.24
N GLU A 79 7.76 -4.75 -13.48
CA GLU A 79 9.20 -4.63 -13.16
C GLU A 79 9.69 -5.88 -12.41
N LEU A 80 8.90 -6.41 -11.48
CA LEU A 80 9.25 -7.61 -10.70
C LEU A 80 9.26 -8.88 -11.56
N ILE A 81 8.30 -9.03 -12.47
CA ILE A 81 8.26 -10.17 -13.40
C ILE A 81 9.49 -10.11 -14.31
N GLU A 82 9.87 -8.94 -14.81
CA GLU A 82 11.04 -8.82 -15.69
C GLU A 82 12.35 -9.27 -15.00
N ILE A 83 12.50 -8.99 -13.71
CA ILE A 83 13.63 -9.48 -12.91
C ILE A 83 13.68 -11.02 -12.87
N THR A 84 12.54 -11.70 -12.95
CA THR A 84 12.50 -13.18 -12.94
C THR A 84 12.91 -13.81 -14.27
N LYS A 85 12.83 -13.08 -15.39
CA LYS A 85 13.20 -13.58 -16.72
C LYS A 85 14.70 -13.60 -17.00
N ASN A 86 15.47 -12.81 -16.24
CA ASN A 86 16.93 -12.74 -16.31
C ASN A 86 17.62 -13.72 -15.35
N LYS A 87 16.91 -14.78 -14.94
CA LYS A 87 17.39 -15.90 -14.13
C LYS A 87 17.21 -17.20 -14.91
#